data_AF-A0A7I9XPF1-F1
#
_entry.id   AF-A0A7I9XPF1-F1
#
_cell.length_a   1.000
_cell.length_b   1.000
_cell.length_c   1.000
_cell.angle_alpha   90.00
_cell.angle_beta   90.00
_cell.angle_gamma   90.00
#
_symmetry.space_group_name_H-M   'P 1'
#
loop_
_entity.id
_entity.type
_entity.pdbx_description
1 polymer ?
#
loop_
_entity_poly.entity_id
_entity_poly.type
_entity_poly.pdbx_seq_one_letter_code
_entity_poly.pdbx_strand_id
1 'polypeptide(L)'
;MTLCSVAECTTPSRAMGLCSKHYAQRWHKDRPQAPRVRPDTSADPVVEVLSAVLAGAPALPGARCRNRSHLFDERGPDEPQDVADQRHQQALGLCKVCPALASCERWYSALPARKKPSGVIAGRIPAKRGRPAEEAS
;
A
#
# COMPACT_ATOMS: atom_id res chain seq x y z
N MET A 1 -42.71 -23.16 -38.78
CA MET A 1 -41.98 -22.50 -37.68
C MET A 1 -41.61 -23.59 -36.68
N THR A 2 -40.32 -23.85 -36.46
CA THR A 2 -39.88 -24.90 -35.53
C THR A 2 -39.64 -24.29 -34.16
N LEU A 3 -40.05 -24.95 -33.09
CA LEU A 3 -39.75 -24.52 -31.71
C LEU A 3 -38.29 -24.81 -31.34
N CYS A 4 -37.82 -24.15 -30.30
CA CYS A 4 -36.51 -24.43 -29.72
C CYS A 4 -36.42 -25.89 -29.25
N SER A 5 -35.28 -26.53 -29.48
CA SER A 5 -35.01 -27.93 -29.11
C SER A 5 -34.75 -28.15 -27.60
N VAL A 6 -34.80 -27.10 -26.79
CA VAL A 6 -34.62 -27.19 -25.33
C VAL A 6 -35.97 -27.58 -24.73
N ALA A 7 -35.99 -28.63 -23.90
CA ALA A 7 -37.20 -29.07 -23.21
C ALA A 7 -37.89 -27.89 -22.52
N GLU A 8 -39.21 -27.82 -22.64
CA GLU A 8 -40.05 -26.75 -22.06
C GLU A 8 -39.84 -25.34 -22.65
N CYS A 9 -39.06 -25.20 -23.75
CA CYS A 9 -38.93 -23.94 -24.46
C CYS A 9 -39.92 -23.82 -25.62
N THR A 10 -40.91 -22.97 -25.47
CA THR A 10 -41.94 -22.70 -26.49
C THR A 10 -41.58 -21.55 -27.44
N THR A 11 -40.36 -21.01 -27.37
CA THR A 11 -39.91 -19.93 -28.24
C THR A 11 -39.54 -20.47 -29.63
N PRO A 12 -39.87 -19.78 -30.74
CA PRO A 12 -39.46 -20.20 -32.08
C PRO A 12 -37.93 -20.23 -32.22
N SER A 13 -37.44 -21.30 -32.82
CA SER A 13 -36.04 -21.46 -33.20
C SER A 13 -35.63 -20.39 -34.21
N ARG A 14 -34.46 -19.79 -34.01
CA ARG A 14 -33.85 -18.83 -34.94
C ARG A 14 -32.57 -19.34 -35.58
N ALA A 15 -31.79 -20.18 -34.89
CA ALA A 15 -30.54 -20.72 -35.41
C ALA A 15 -30.20 -22.07 -34.73
N MET A 16 -29.76 -23.06 -35.52
CA MET A 16 -29.36 -24.40 -35.04
C MET A 16 -30.40 -25.10 -34.15
N GLY A 17 -31.69 -24.94 -34.44
CA GLY A 17 -32.77 -25.52 -33.62
C GLY A 17 -32.96 -24.84 -32.26
N LEU A 18 -32.26 -23.73 -31.98
CA LEU A 18 -32.32 -23.00 -30.72
C LEU A 18 -32.96 -21.62 -30.92
N CYS A 19 -33.65 -21.13 -29.88
CA CYS A 19 -34.06 -19.72 -29.81
C CYS A 19 -32.83 -18.83 -29.57
N SER A 20 -32.94 -17.52 -29.81
CA SER A 20 -31.82 -16.57 -29.64
C SER A 20 -31.15 -16.65 -28.26
N LYS A 21 -31.94 -16.86 -27.20
CA LYS A 21 -31.44 -16.98 -25.82
C LYS A 21 -30.62 -18.24 -25.63
N HIS A 22 -31.15 -19.40 -26.04
CA HIS A 22 -30.45 -20.68 -25.89
C HIS A 22 -29.26 -20.82 -26.84
N TYR A 23 -29.30 -20.21 -28.01
CA TYR A 23 -28.15 -20.10 -28.91
C TYR A 23 -27.00 -19.31 -28.25
N ALA A 24 -27.28 -18.13 -27.69
CA ALA A 24 -26.28 -17.31 -27.00
C ALA A 24 -25.70 -18.02 -25.77
N GLN A 25 -26.55 -18.67 -24.97
CA GLN A 25 -26.11 -19.45 -23.81
C GLN A 25 -25.18 -20.60 -24.21
N ARG A 26 -25.52 -21.35 -25.26
CA ARG A 26 -24.66 -22.41 -25.79
C ARG A 26 -23.32 -21.85 -26.27
N TRP A 27 -23.35 -20.74 -26.99
CA TRP A 27 -22.13 -20.07 -27.43
C TRP A 27 -21.23 -19.65 -26.25
N HIS A 28 -21.80 -19.10 -25.17
CA HIS A 28 -21.01 -18.75 -23.98
C HIS A 28 -20.41 -19.95 -23.27
N LYS A 29 -21.10 -21.10 -23.27
CA LYS A 29 -20.61 -22.35 -22.67
C LYS A 29 -19.47 -22.97 -23.48
N ASP A 30 -19.60 -22.95 -24.80
CA ASP A 30 -18.65 -23.58 -25.73
C ASP A 30 -17.51 -22.62 -26.13
N ARG A 31 -17.58 -21.34 -25.73
CA ARG A 31 -16.53 -20.36 -26.02
C ARG A 31 -15.25 -20.79 -25.31
N PRO A 32 -14.14 -20.99 -26.04
CA PRO A 32 -12.85 -21.23 -25.40
C PRO A 32 -12.53 -20.03 -24.51
N GLN A 33 -12.40 -20.29 -23.20
CA GLN A 33 -11.90 -19.29 -22.28
C GLN A 33 -10.43 -19.06 -22.61
N ALA A 34 -10.12 -17.89 -23.17
CA ALA A 34 -8.73 -17.49 -23.32
C ALA A 34 -8.07 -17.50 -21.92
N PRO A 35 -6.86 -18.06 -21.79
CA PRO A 35 -6.15 -18.01 -20.52
C PRO A 35 -6.01 -16.55 -20.09
N ARG A 36 -6.34 -16.26 -18.82
CA ARG A 36 -6.08 -14.95 -18.24
C ARG A 36 -4.57 -14.81 -18.04
N VAL A 37 -3.85 -14.38 -19.07
CA VAL A 37 -2.44 -14.01 -18.96
C VAL A 37 -2.39 -12.68 -18.21
N ARG A 38 -1.72 -12.65 -17.06
CA ARG A 38 -1.43 -11.39 -16.37
C ARG A 38 -0.49 -10.59 -17.27
N PRO A 39 -0.77 -9.32 -17.58
CA PRO A 39 0.15 -8.50 -18.37
C PRO A 39 1.50 -8.44 -17.66
N ASP A 40 2.58 -8.56 -18.44
CA ASP A 40 3.93 -8.39 -17.95
C ASP A 40 4.19 -6.91 -17.65
N THR A 41 4.00 -6.52 -16.39
CA THR A 41 4.20 -5.15 -15.90
C THR A 41 5.67 -4.77 -15.68
N SER A 42 6.64 -5.62 -16.06
CA SER A 42 8.06 -5.35 -15.83
C SER A 42 8.62 -4.17 -16.64
N ALA A 43 7.88 -3.68 -17.64
CA ALA A 43 8.20 -2.48 -18.42
C ALA A 43 7.22 -1.31 -18.17
N ASP A 44 6.43 -1.36 -17.09
CA ASP A 44 5.52 -0.26 -16.76
C ASP A 44 6.34 0.91 -16.16
N PRO A 45 6.35 2.11 -16.79
CA PRO A 45 7.11 3.25 -16.31
C PRO A 45 6.70 3.68 -14.89
N VAL A 46 5.46 3.40 -14.47
CA VAL A 46 5.02 3.67 -13.10
C VAL A 46 5.70 2.71 -12.11
N VAL A 47 5.86 1.44 -12.48
CA VAL A 47 6.54 0.44 -11.65
C VAL A 47 8.03 0.76 -11.52
N GLU A 48 8.66 1.23 -12.59
CA GLU A 48 10.06 1.66 -12.59
C GLU A 48 10.28 2.84 -11.61
N VAL A 49 9.49 3.90 -11.75
CA VAL A 49 9.57 5.08 -10.88
C VAL A 49 9.29 4.72 -9.42
N LEU A 50 8.25 3.93 -9.16
CA LEU A 50 7.90 3.50 -7.81
C LEU A 50 9.02 2.67 -7.17
N SER A 51 9.64 1.76 -7.93
CA SER A 51 10.76 0.94 -7.46
C SER A 51 11.97 1.79 -7.10
N ALA A 52 12.30 2.79 -7.93
CA ALA A 52 13.39 3.72 -7.65
C ALA A 52 13.16 4.53 -6.36
N VAL A 53 11.92 4.97 -6.11
CA VAL A 53 11.55 5.67 -4.87
C VAL A 53 11.66 4.75 -3.65
N LEU A 54 11.25 3.50 -3.77
CA LEU A 54 11.24 2.54 -2.65
C LEU A 54 12.60 1.88 -2.39
N ALA A 55 13.57 1.94 -3.32
CA ALA A 55 14.86 1.26 -3.20
C ALA A 55 15.66 1.59 -1.93
N GLY A 56 15.43 2.77 -1.34
CA GLY A 56 16.07 3.19 -0.07
C GLY A 56 15.31 2.80 1.19
N ALA A 57 14.11 2.21 1.07
CA ALA A 57 13.25 1.86 2.20
C ALA A 57 13.51 0.42 2.66
N PRO A 58 13.67 0.18 3.98
CA PRO A 58 13.94 -1.14 4.50
C PRO A 58 12.66 -1.98 4.52
N ALA A 59 12.79 -3.30 4.31
CA ALA A 59 11.72 -4.22 4.66
C ALA A 59 11.59 -4.30 6.19
N LEU A 60 10.45 -3.85 6.72
CA LEU A 60 10.14 -3.87 8.16
C LEU A 60 8.87 -4.69 8.45
N PRO A 61 8.92 -6.02 8.27
CA PRO A 61 7.78 -6.89 8.54
C PRO A 61 7.41 -6.81 10.01
N GLY A 62 6.10 -6.72 10.31
CA GLY A 62 5.62 -6.63 11.68
C GLY A 62 5.81 -5.26 12.34
N ALA A 63 6.27 -4.23 11.62
CA ALA A 63 6.50 -2.91 12.22
C ALA A 63 5.23 -2.33 12.86
N ARG A 64 5.30 -2.00 14.16
CA ARG A 64 4.19 -1.45 14.97
C ARG A 64 3.84 0.00 14.62
N CYS A 65 4.72 0.71 13.91
CA CYS A 65 4.43 2.05 13.41
C CYS A 65 3.45 2.06 12.23
N ARG A 66 3.24 0.92 11.56
CA ARG A 66 2.29 0.81 10.44
C ARG A 66 0.87 1.16 10.91
N ASN A 67 0.17 1.95 10.10
CA ASN A 67 -1.16 2.51 10.37
C ASN A 67 -1.24 3.44 11.60
N ARG A 68 -0.10 3.95 12.08
CA ARG A 68 -0.02 4.83 13.26
C ARG A 68 0.93 6.01 13.06
N SER A 69 1.17 6.44 11.82
CA SER A 69 2.16 7.47 11.47
C SER A 69 2.04 8.73 12.32
N HIS A 70 0.80 9.18 12.60
CA HIS A 70 0.54 10.33 13.46
C HIS A 70 1.27 10.28 14.81
N LEU A 71 1.49 9.12 15.43
CA LEU A 71 2.24 9.02 16.70
C LEU A 71 3.74 9.23 16.52
N PHE A 72 4.27 8.90 15.35
CA PHE A 72 5.70 8.89 15.05
C PHE A 72 6.16 10.13 14.28
N ASP A 73 5.25 10.89 13.67
CA ASP A 73 5.59 12.09 12.89
C ASP A 73 6.20 13.19 13.75
N GLU A 74 6.90 14.13 13.12
CA GLU A 74 7.46 15.31 13.79
C GLU A 74 6.38 16.16 14.47
N ARG A 75 6.80 17.13 15.30
CA ARG A 75 5.86 18.07 15.90
C ARG A 75 5.26 18.96 14.81
N GLY A 76 3.93 19.10 14.79
CA GLY A 76 3.25 20.05 13.93
C GLY A 76 3.58 21.52 14.26
N PRO A 77 3.36 22.46 13.32
CA PRO A 77 3.62 23.88 13.56
C PRO A 77 2.78 24.45 14.71
N ASP A 78 1.51 24.03 14.80
CA ASP A 78 0.53 24.49 15.80
C ASP A 78 0.33 23.50 16.96
N GLU A 79 1.15 22.44 17.03
CA GLU A 79 1.05 21.42 18.08
C GLU A 79 1.80 21.90 19.34
N PRO A 80 1.11 21.99 20.50
CA PRO A 80 1.77 22.28 21.77
C PRO A 80 2.87 21.27 22.07
N GLN A 81 3.96 21.74 22.68
CA GLN A 81 5.13 20.89 22.90
C GLN A 81 4.82 19.69 23.80
N ASP A 82 4.04 19.87 24.86
CA ASP A 82 3.64 18.83 25.80
C ASP A 82 2.81 17.73 25.12
N VAL A 83 1.92 18.11 24.19
CA VAL A 83 1.14 17.16 23.39
C VAL A 83 2.05 16.33 22.48
N ALA A 84 3.00 16.98 21.82
CA ALA A 84 3.98 16.30 20.97
C ALA A 84 4.90 15.36 21.78
N ASP A 85 5.37 15.82 22.94
CA ASP A 85 6.21 15.03 23.84
C ASP A 85 5.45 13.79 24.33
N GLN A 86 4.17 13.93 24.73
CA GLN A 86 3.32 12.80 25.12
C GLN A 86 3.13 11.80 23.97
N ARG A 87 2.84 12.30 22.77
CA ARG A 87 2.67 11.48 21.55
C ARG A 87 3.95 10.72 21.19
N HIS A 88 5.10 11.39 21.26
CA HIS A 88 6.40 10.77 21.02
C HIS A 88 6.78 9.75 22.10
N GLN A 89 6.38 9.96 23.37
CA GLN A 89 6.53 8.94 24.42
C GLN A 89 5.71 7.67 24.13
N GLN A 90 4.47 7.82 23.64
CA GLN A 90 3.66 6.68 23.21
C GLN A 90 4.32 5.93 22.05
N ALA A 91 4.86 6.66 21.06
CA ALA A 91 5.61 6.07 19.95
C ALA A 91 6.86 5.31 20.43
N LEU A 92 7.61 5.84 21.39
CA LEU A 92 8.75 5.14 22.00
C LEU A 92 8.33 3.83 22.67
N GLY A 93 7.21 3.84 23.41
CA GLY A 93 6.65 2.62 24.01
C GLY A 93 6.37 1.54 22.95
N LEU A 94 5.76 1.92 21.83
CA LEU A 94 5.50 1.00 20.71
C LEU A 94 6.78 0.53 20.01
N CYS A 95 7.78 1.40 19.84
CA CYS A 95 9.07 1.05 19.25
C CYS A 95 9.79 -0.02 20.06
N LYS A 96 9.81 0.09 21.39
CA LYS A 96 10.52 -0.83 22.30
C LYS A 96 10.02 -2.28 22.20
N VAL A 97 8.73 -2.47 21.93
CA VAL A 97 8.10 -3.80 21.78
C VAL A 97 7.87 -4.19 20.31
N CYS A 98 8.53 -3.51 19.37
CA CYS A 98 8.37 -3.74 17.94
C CYS A 98 9.25 -4.90 17.46
N PRO A 99 8.70 -5.91 16.77
CA PRO A 99 9.50 -7.03 16.24
C PRO A 99 10.49 -6.58 15.16
N ALA A 100 10.25 -5.45 14.50
CA ALA A 100 11.10 -4.90 13.46
C ALA A 100 12.20 -3.96 13.98
N LEU A 101 12.32 -3.77 15.30
CA LEU A 101 13.19 -2.72 15.89
C LEU A 101 14.65 -2.87 15.44
N ALA A 102 15.22 -4.07 15.52
CA ALA A 102 16.62 -4.32 15.14
C ALA A 102 16.90 -3.99 13.66
N SER A 103 15.99 -4.32 12.75
CA SER A 103 16.11 -3.96 11.33
C SER A 103 15.96 -2.46 11.10
N CYS A 104 15.03 -1.82 11.83
CA CYS A 104 14.82 -0.38 11.79
C CYS A 104 16.06 0.39 12.27
N GLU A 105 16.71 -0.06 13.34
CA GLU A 105 17.95 0.54 13.87
C GLU A 105 19.12 0.44 12.89
N ARG A 106 19.31 -0.74 12.26
CA ARG A 106 20.38 -0.93 11.26
C ARG A 106 20.19 0.02 10.08
N TRP A 107 18.98 0.09 9.55
CA TRP A 107 18.67 1.01 8.46
C TRP A 107 18.87 2.48 8.87
N TYR A 108 18.31 2.89 10.02
CA TYR A 108 18.42 4.27 10.48
C TYR A 108 19.87 4.71 10.72
N SER A 109 20.71 3.79 11.23
CA SER A 109 22.13 4.03 11.48
C SER A 109 22.94 4.17 10.20
N ALA A 110 22.52 3.51 9.11
CA ALA A 110 23.16 3.61 7.80
C ALA A 110 22.80 4.90 7.04
N LEU A 111 21.77 5.65 7.47
CA LEU A 111 21.36 6.88 6.79
C LEU A 111 22.33 8.05 7.06
N PRO A 112 22.75 8.79 6.02
CA PRO A 112 23.43 10.08 6.18
C PRO A 112 22.58 11.05 7.00
N ALA A 113 23.21 11.94 7.76
CA ALA A 113 22.51 12.89 8.65
C ALA A 113 21.40 13.70 7.95
N ARG A 114 21.61 14.12 6.69
CA ARG A 114 20.63 14.86 5.89
C ARG A 114 19.40 14.04 5.46
N LYS A 115 19.50 12.71 5.50
CA LYS A 115 18.43 11.77 5.11
C LYS A 115 17.75 11.14 6.33
N LYS A 116 18.16 11.48 7.55
CA LYS A 116 17.52 10.99 8.76
C LYS A 116 16.13 11.62 8.91
N PRO A 117 15.08 10.81 9.06
CA PRO A 117 13.71 11.30 9.29
C PRO A 117 13.61 12.15 10.56
N SER A 118 12.70 13.11 10.55
CA SER A 118 12.47 14.09 11.62
C SER A 118 11.40 13.67 12.65
N GLY A 119 10.93 12.41 12.58
CA GLY A 119 10.01 11.79 13.54
C GLY A 119 10.68 10.72 14.43
N VAL A 120 9.90 10.10 15.31
CA VAL A 120 10.35 9.00 16.17
C VAL A 120 10.60 7.76 15.32
N ILE A 121 11.86 7.39 15.14
CA ILE A 121 12.26 6.20 14.37
C ILE A 121 13.37 5.47 15.11
N ALA A 122 13.39 4.13 14.97
CA ALA A 122 14.40 3.28 15.61
C ALA A 122 14.50 3.51 17.15
N GLY A 123 13.37 3.81 17.80
CA GLY A 123 13.32 4.07 19.24
C GLY A 123 13.98 5.38 19.68
N ARG A 124 14.14 6.36 18.77
CA ARG A 124 14.81 7.63 19.05
C ARG A 124 13.88 8.80 18.77
N ILE A 125 13.80 9.74 19.70
CA ILE A 125 13.19 11.05 19.46
C ILE A 125 14.25 11.91 18.75
N PRO A 126 13.93 12.54 17.62
CA PRO A 126 14.86 13.39 16.91
C PRO A 126 15.22 14.60 17.78
N ALA A 127 16.51 14.92 17.83
CA ALA A 127 16.95 16.15 18.48
C ALA A 127 16.28 17.34 17.81
N LYS A 128 15.74 18.27 18.61
CA LYS A 128 15.19 19.52 18.07
C LYS A 128 16.27 20.17 17.21
N ARG A 129 16.00 20.40 15.92
CA ARG A 129 16.81 21.33 15.13
C ARG A 129 16.56 22.71 15.70
N GLY A 130 17.41 23.14 16.62
CA GLY A 130 17.40 24.51 17.09
C GLY A 130 17.63 25.44 15.91
N ARG A 131 16.75 26.43 15.74
CA ARG A 131 17.09 27.68 15.08
C ARG A 131 18.36 28.21 15.80
N PRO A 132 19.43 28.62 15.10
CA PRO A 132 20.55 29.26 15.79
C PRO A 132 19.98 30.42 16.60
N ALA A 133 20.38 30.52 17.86
CA ALA A 133 19.99 31.62 18.72
C ALA A 133 20.42 32.91 18.02
N GLU A 134 19.47 33.73 17.60
CA GLU A 134 19.73 35.08 17.14
C GLU A 134 20.32 35.83 18.34
N GLU A 135 21.58 36.24 18.20
CA GLU A 135 22.34 36.97 19.20
C GLU A 135 21.58 38.23 19.56
N ALA A 136 21.14 38.33 20.81
CA ALA A 136 20.57 39.54 21.37
C ALA A 136 21.61 40.67 21.30
N SER A 137 21.29 41.74 20.56
CA SER A 137 21.85 43.08 20.73
C SER A 137 20.77 44.01 21.22
#